data_AF-A0A662R1E9-F1
#
_entry.id   AF-A0A662R1E9-F1
#
_cell.length_a   1.000
_cell.length_b   1.000
_cell.length_c   1.000
_cell.angle_alpha   90.00
_cell.angle_beta   90.00
_cell.angle_gamma   90.00
#
_symmetry.space_group_name_H-M   'P 1'
#
loop_
_entity.id
_entity.type
_entity.pdbx_description
1 polymer ?
#
loop_
_entity_poly.entity_id
_entity_poly.type
_entity_poly.pdbx_seq_one_letter_code
_entity_poly.pdbx_strand_id
1 'polypeptide(L)'
;MISSTLTSLEYRLDSNNRREQMPERLTFKLLPRDQHSGYDWLNIDCGAARVGKVRGLIDGRTLTIHSINIFPEFEGHGYGRKTIEMFKESFDAIIADRVRYTAIGFWVKMGFTDAGDGSYVYQKK
;
A
#
# COMPACT_ATOMS: atom_id res chain seq x y z
N MET A 1 13.14 68.91 2.82
CA MET A 1 13.54 68.72 1.41
C MET A 1 14.31 67.42 1.31
N ILE A 2 13.81 66.50 0.47
CA ILE A 2 14.46 65.34 -0.18
C ILE A 2 15.44 64.47 0.65
N SER A 3 15.11 63.19 0.86
CA SER A 3 15.68 62.14 -0.01
C SER A 3 15.19 60.75 0.40
N SER A 4 14.80 60.00 -0.61
CA SER A 4 14.45 58.58 -0.65
C SER A 4 15.58 57.64 -0.27
N THR A 5 15.27 56.52 0.38
CA THR A 5 15.87 55.21 0.10
C THR A 5 14.88 54.07 0.39
N LEU A 6 14.30 53.53 -0.68
CA LEU A 6 13.93 52.12 -0.76
C LEU A 6 15.23 51.31 -0.86
N THR A 7 15.49 50.39 0.08
CA THR A 7 16.32 49.22 -0.24
C THR A 7 15.88 48.00 0.57
N SER A 8 15.38 47.02 -0.18
CA SER A 8 15.31 45.59 0.09
C SER A 8 16.44 45.06 0.98
N LEU A 9 16.11 44.20 1.95
CA LEU A 9 16.75 42.88 2.03
C LEU A 9 15.94 41.92 2.92
N GLU A 10 15.17 41.09 2.23
CA GLU A 10 15.02 39.65 2.47
C GLU A 10 14.97 39.20 3.95
N TYR A 11 13.73 39.01 4.42
CA TYR A 11 13.45 37.96 5.39
C TYR A 11 14.01 36.65 4.82
N ARG A 12 15.22 36.28 5.25
CA ARG A 12 15.73 34.92 5.16
C ARG A 12 14.72 34.03 5.85
N LEU A 13 13.89 33.37 5.05
CA LEU A 13 13.19 32.18 5.45
C LEU A 13 14.26 31.14 5.76
N ASP A 14 14.67 31.09 7.02
CA ASP A 14 15.46 29.99 7.53
C ASP A 14 14.74 28.69 7.19
N SER A 15 15.37 27.98 6.28
CA SER A 15 14.90 26.78 5.60
C SER A 15 15.02 25.61 6.56
N ASN A 16 14.29 25.67 7.68
CA ASN A 16 14.17 24.60 8.65
C ASN A 16 12.70 24.25 8.87
N ASN A 17 11.94 24.20 7.78
CA ASN A 17 10.78 23.34 7.72
C ASN A 17 11.29 21.91 7.45
N ARG A 18 11.92 21.30 8.47
CA ARG A 18 11.93 19.84 8.57
C ARG A 18 10.47 19.46 8.78
N ARG A 19 9.73 19.35 7.68
CA ARG A 19 8.62 18.41 7.61
C ARG A 19 9.21 17.13 8.14
N GLU A 20 8.79 16.73 9.32
CA GLU A 20 8.99 15.38 9.81
C GLU A 20 8.58 14.48 8.66
N GLN A 21 9.57 13.93 7.93
CA GLN A 21 9.32 12.88 6.96
C GLN A 21 8.97 11.66 7.81
N MET A 22 7.74 11.64 8.34
CA MET A 22 7.10 10.37 8.61
C MET A 22 7.22 9.61 7.29
N PRO A 23 7.86 8.43 7.27
CA PRO A 23 7.89 7.64 6.04
C PRO A 23 6.44 7.50 5.61
N GLU A 24 6.12 7.99 4.40
CA GLU A 24 4.74 8.07 3.94
C GLU A 24 4.06 6.70 4.18
N ARG A 25 3.06 6.70 5.07
CA ARG A 25 2.43 5.46 5.52
C ARG A 25 1.61 4.90 4.38
N LEU A 26 1.74 3.60 4.12
CA LEU A 26 0.83 2.93 3.19
C LEU A 26 -0.59 2.97 3.74
N THR A 27 -1.53 3.23 2.83
CA THR A 27 -2.95 3.12 3.07
C THR A 27 -3.58 2.31 1.94
N PHE A 28 -4.76 1.75 2.20
CA PHE A 28 -5.56 1.15 1.15
C PHE A 28 -6.95 1.77 1.10
N LYS A 29 -7.52 1.82 -0.12
CA LYS A 29 -8.88 2.30 -0.36
C LYS A 29 -9.65 1.28 -1.17
N LEU A 30 -10.75 0.79 -0.60
CA LEU A 30 -11.71 -0.04 -1.33
C LEU A 30 -12.45 0.84 -2.34
N LEU A 31 -12.44 0.44 -3.61
CA LEU A 31 -13.19 1.10 -4.65
C LEU A 31 -14.65 0.61 -4.65
N PRO A 32 -15.62 1.47 -5.01
CA PRO A 32 -16.99 1.02 -5.23
C PRO A 32 -17.03 -0.16 -6.21
N ARG A 33 -17.78 -1.20 -5.86
CA ARG A 33 -17.99 -2.34 -6.77
C ARG A 33 -18.68 -1.85 -8.02
N ASP A 34 -18.01 -1.97 -9.17
CA ASP A 34 -18.69 -1.95 -10.45
C ASP A 34 -19.43 -3.29 -10.61
N GLN A 35 -20.72 -3.24 -10.95
CA GLN A 35 -21.61 -4.40 -10.98
C GLN A 35 -21.16 -5.50 -11.94
N HIS A 36 -20.17 -5.23 -12.80
CA HIS A 36 -19.70 -6.13 -13.84
C HIS A 36 -18.53 -7.05 -13.45
N SER A 37 -17.74 -6.74 -12.41
CA SER A 37 -16.45 -7.45 -12.22
C SER A 37 -16.44 -8.59 -11.20
N GLY A 38 -17.46 -8.79 -10.37
CA GLY A 38 -17.49 -9.86 -9.35
C GLY A 38 -16.37 -9.79 -8.29
N TYR A 39 -15.47 -8.82 -8.37
CA TYR A 39 -14.30 -8.62 -7.52
C TYR A 39 -14.32 -7.23 -6.86
N ASP A 40 -13.66 -7.15 -5.71
CA ASP A 40 -13.26 -5.93 -5.04
C ASP A 40 -11.90 -5.44 -5.55
N TRP A 41 -11.78 -4.12 -5.68
CA TRP A 41 -10.51 -3.46 -6.02
C TRP A 41 -10.05 -2.60 -4.85
N LEU A 42 -8.80 -2.79 -4.44
CA LEU A 42 -8.16 -1.94 -3.45
C LEU A 42 -7.01 -1.17 -4.10
N ASN A 43 -7.00 0.15 -3.95
CA ASN A 43 -5.81 0.94 -4.25
C ASN A 43 -4.83 0.84 -3.10
N ILE A 44 -3.54 0.77 -3.41
CA ILE A 44 -2.46 0.91 -2.43
C ILE A 44 -1.82 2.27 -2.67
N ASP A 45 -1.95 3.16 -1.68
CA ASP A 45 -1.48 4.53 -1.76
C ASP A 45 -0.35 4.75 -0.74
N CYS A 46 0.69 5.46 -1.13
CA CYS A 46 1.77 5.99 -0.31
C CYS A 46 1.72 7.52 -0.40
N GLY A 47 1.28 8.19 0.66
CA GLY A 47 1.04 9.63 0.61
C GLY A 47 0.03 10.01 -0.48
N ALA A 48 0.47 10.84 -1.44
CA ALA A 48 -0.34 11.24 -2.59
C ALA A 48 -0.20 10.32 -3.82
N ALA A 49 0.74 9.37 -3.79
CA ALA A 49 1.03 8.48 -4.91
C ALA A 49 0.31 7.14 -4.77
N ARG A 50 -0.36 6.69 -5.83
CA ARG A 50 -0.85 5.32 -5.93
C ARG A 50 0.31 4.42 -6.35
N VAL A 51 0.73 3.53 -5.45
CA VAL A 51 1.88 2.65 -5.68
C VAL A 51 1.49 1.27 -6.19
N GLY A 52 0.20 0.94 -6.12
CA GLY A 52 -0.28 -0.33 -6.64
C GLY A 52 -1.78 -0.52 -6.54
N LYS A 53 -2.19 -1.75 -6.80
CA LYS A 53 -3.57 -2.20 -6.71
C LYS A 53 -3.66 -3.67 -6.34
N VAL A 54 -4.75 -4.01 -5.68
CA VAL A 54 -5.09 -5.38 -5.31
C VAL A 54 -6.47 -5.69 -5.88
N ARG A 55 -6.58 -6.88 -6.48
CA ARG A 55 -7.87 -7.48 -6.84
C ARG A 55 -8.14 -8.58 -5.83
N GLY A 56 -9.30 -8.54 -5.22
CA GLY A 56 -9.67 -9.50 -4.19
C GLY A 56 -11.17 -9.60 -3.98
N LEU A 57 -11.53 -10.18 -2.85
CA LEU A 57 -12.88 -10.22 -2.30
C LEU A 57 -12.76 -10.00 -0.80
N ILE A 58 -13.52 -9.03 -0.28
CA ILE A 58 -13.69 -8.85 1.16
C ILE A 58 -15.01 -9.51 1.57
N ASP A 59 -14.90 -10.45 2.51
CA ASP A 59 -16.04 -11.05 3.18
C ASP A 59 -15.85 -10.92 4.70
N GLY A 60 -16.59 -9.99 5.31
CA GLY A 60 -16.43 -9.61 6.70
C GLY A 60 -15.00 -9.16 7.03
N ARG A 61 -14.31 -9.95 7.86
CA ARG A 61 -12.93 -9.70 8.30
C ARG A 61 -11.90 -10.54 7.54
N THR A 62 -12.31 -11.20 6.47
CA THR A 62 -11.46 -12.01 5.60
C THR A 62 -11.21 -11.30 4.28
N LEU A 63 -9.95 -11.23 3.86
CA LEU A 63 -9.55 -10.74 2.54
C LEU A 63 -9.02 -11.89 1.70
N THR A 64 -9.72 -12.23 0.62
CA THR A 64 -9.19 -13.13 -0.43
C THR A 64 -8.52 -12.30 -1.51
N ILE A 65 -7.25 -12.55 -1.78
CA ILE A 65 -6.40 -11.84 -2.71
C ILE A 65 -6.23 -12.72 -3.96
N HIS A 66 -6.74 -12.25 -5.09
CA HIS A 66 -6.51 -12.90 -6.38
C HIS A 66 -5.32 -12.31 -7.15
N SER A 67 -4.93 -11.06 -6.85
CA SER A 67 -3.75 -10.42 -7.43
C SER A 67 -3.34 -9.20 -6.61
N ILE A 68 -2.02 -9.04 -6.39
CA ILE A 68 -1.41 -7.80 -5.93
C ILE A 68 -0.45 -7.35 -7.03
N ASN A 69 -0.54 -6.08 -7.40
CA ASN A 69 0.34 -5.46 -8.39
C ASN A 69 0.88 -4.14 -7.86
N ILE A 70 2.19 -4.10 -7.58
CA ILE A 70 2.93 -2.85 -7.36
C ILE A 70 3.33 -2.32 -8.73
N PHE A 71 3.20 -1.02 -8.99
CA PHE A 71 3.57 -0.48 -10.30
C PHE A 71 5.09 -0.52 -10.51
N PRO A 72 5.58 -0.70 -11.76
CA PRO A 72 7.00 -0.90 -12.05
C PRO A 72 7.93 0.17 -11.45
N GLU A 73 7.51 1.42 -11.45
CA GLU A 73 8.25 2.55 -10.89
C GLU A 73 8.43 2.49 -9.35
N PHE A 74 7.68 1.62 -8.68
CA PHE A 74 7.75 1.39 -7.23
C PHE A 74 8.29 -0.01 -6.86
N GLU A 75 8.66 -0.84 -7.83
CA GLU A 75 9.20 -2.17 -7.57
C GLU A 75 10.57 -2.12 -6.87
N GLY A 76 10.92 -3.16 -6.11
CA GLY A 76 12.20 -3.22 -5.37
C GLY A 76 12.25 -2.38 -4.08
N HIS A 77 11.23 -1.58 -3.79
CA HIS A 77 11.18 -0.70 -2.60
C HIS A 77 10.44 -1.32 -1.40
N GLY A 78 10.05 -2.59 -1.51
CA GLY A 78 9.42 -3.35 -0.43
C GLY A 78 7.92 -3.08 -0.23
N TYR A 79 7.25 -2.35 -1.13
CA TYR A 79 5.82 -2.04 -0.99
C TYR A 79 4.92 -3.28 -0.94
N GLY A 80 5.27 -4.37 -1.62
CA GLY A 80 4.53 -5.63 -1.51
C GLY A 80 4.51 -6.19 -0.09
N ARG A 81 5.67 -6.20 0.59
CA ARG A 81 5.77 -6.62 2.00
C ARG A 81 4.92 -5.72 2.90
N LYS A 82 5.13 -4.41 2.80
CA LYS A 82 4.41 -3.42 3.63
C LYS A 82 2.90 -3.47 3.41
N THR A 83 2.45 -3.74 2.19
CA THR A 83 1.02 -3.92 1.86
C THR A 83 0.43 -5.10 2.62
N ILE A 84 1.12 -6.24 2.62
CA ILE A 84 0.66 -7.42 3.35
C ILE A 84 0.67 -7.18 4.86
N GLU A 85 1.69 -6.51 5.41
CA GLU A 85 1.73 -6.13 6.83
C GLU A 85 0.52 -5.27 7.22
N MET A 86 0.23 -4.23 6.43
CA MET A 86 -0.96 -3.39 6.61
C MET A 86 -2.27 -4.19 6.52
N PHE A 87 -2.37 -5.18 5.62
CA PHE A 87 -3.55 -6.05 5.57
C PHE A 87 -3.67 -6.93 6.81
N LYS A 88 -2.58 -7.45 7.36
CA LYS A 88 -2.62 -8.26 8.59
C LYS A 88 -3.06 -7.44 9.82
N GLU A 89 -2.78 -6.15 9.83
CA GLU A 89 -3.34 -5.25 10.85
C GLU A 89 -4.86 -5.14 10.71
N SER A 90 -5.35 -5.13 9.46
CA SER A 90 -6.72 -4.78 9.10
C SER A 90 -7.70 -5.95 9.02
N PHE A 91 -7.22 -7.16 8.74
CA PHE A 91 -8.03 -8.36 8.53
C PHE A 91 -7.63 -9.48 9.49
N ASP A 92 -8.59 -10.34 9.84
CA ASP A 92 -8.38 -11.46 10.77
C ASP A 92 -7.90 -12.71 10.00
N ALA A 93 -8.28 -12.81 8.72
CA ALA A 93 -7.76 -13.81 7.80
C ALA A 93 -7.44 -13.20 6.43
N ILE A 94 -6.38 -13.71 5.79
CA ILE A 94 -6.02 -13.33 4.43
C ILE A 94 -5.73 -14.62 3.64
N ILE A 95 -6.34 -14.75 2.47
CA ILE A 95 -6.17 -15.90 1.58
C ILE A 95 -5.52 -15.40 0.30
N ALA A 96 -4.31 -15.83 -0.03
CA ALA A 96 -3.72 -15.64 -1.35
C ALA A 96 -4.18 -16.79 -2.24
N ASP A 97 -5.06 -16.51 -3.19
CA ASP A 97 -5.68 -17.51 -4.06
C ASP A 97 -4.82 -17.80 -5.29
N ARG A 98 -4.77 -19.08 -5.70
CA ARG A 98 -4.05 -19.57 -6.90
C ARG A 98 -2.62 -19.01 -7.01
N VAL A 99 -1.84 -19.16 -5.95
CA VAL A 99 -0.46 -18.68 -5.88
C VAL A 99 0.39 -19.39 -6.93
N ARG A 100 1.02 -18.60 -7.82
CA ARG A 100 1.98 -19.12 -8.79
C ARG A 100 3.24 -19.60 -8.09
N TYR A 101 3.86 -20.65 -8.62
CA TYR A 101 5.08 -21.24 -8.04
C TYR A 101 6.20 -20.21 -7.76
N THR A 102 6.37 -19.21 -8.63
CA THR A 102 7.36 -18.14 -8.48
C THR A 102 7.08 -17.20 -7.29
N ALA A 103 5.84 -17.12 -6.84
CA ALA A 103 5.42 -16.24 -5.75
C ALA A 103 5.33 -16.97 -4.40
N ILE A 104 5.41 -18.31 -4.35
CA ILE A 104 5.32 -19.11 -3.11
C ILE A 104 6.31 -18.58 -2.05
N GLY A 105 7.57 -18.37 -2.45
CA GLY A 105 8.59 -17.89 -1.52
C GLY A 105 8.27 -16.53 -0.90
N PHE A 106 7.53 -15.67 -1.59
CA PHE A 106 7.05 -14.41 -1.01
C PHE A 106 6.00 -14.66 0.07
N TRP A 107 4.95 -15.44 -0.23
CA TRP A 107 3.86 -15.70 0.72
C TRP A 107 4.31 -16.44 1.96
N VAL A 108 5.18 -17.45 1.81
CA VAL A 108 5.79 -18.17 2.95
C VAL A 108 6.62 -17.23 3.82
N LYS A 109 7.44 -16.36 3.22
CA LYS A 109 8.20 -15.34 3.98
C LYS A 109 7.29 -14.35 4.70
N MET A 110 6.11 -14.08 4.15
CA MET A 110 5.07 -13.32 4.80
C MET A 110 4.28 -14.14 5.83
N GLY A 111 4.66 -15.36 6.16
CA GLY A 111 4.01 -16.17 7.19
C GLY A 111 2.64 -16.75 6.81
N PHE A 112 2.38 -16.89 5.51
CA PHE A 112 1.24 -17.66 5.02
C PHE A 112 1.63 -19.14 4.94
N THR A 113 0.65 -20.02 5.15
CA THR A 113 0.81 -21.48 5.07
C THR A 113 0.04 -22.04 3.88
N ASP A 114 0.61 -23.02 3.20
CA ASP A 114 -0.03 -23.73 2.08
C ASP A 114 -1.27 -24.50 2.57
N ALA A 115 -2.41 -24.30 1.91
CA ALA A 115 -3.65 -25.01 2.20
C ALA A 115 -3.82 -26.31 1.39
N GLY A 116 -2.93 -26.58 0.43
CA GLY A 116 -2.94 -27.79 -0.40
C GLY A 116 -3.81 -27.70 -1.67
N ASP A 117 -4.53 -26.61 -1.87
CA ASP A 117 -5.40 -26.36 -3.03
C ASP A 117 -4.85 -25.27 -3.97
N GLY A 118 -3.58 -24.87 -3.75
CA GLY A 118 -2.93 -23.76 -4.46
C GLY A 118 -3.18 -22.39 -3.82
N SER A 119 -3.92 -22.33 -2.72
CA SER A 119 -4.03 -21.13 -1.89
C SER A 119 -3.04 -21.14 -0.71
N TYR A 120 -2.68 -19.95 -0.28
CA TYR A 120 -1.83 -19.71 0.88
C TYR A 120 -2.61 -18.86 1.88
N VAL A 121 -2.65 -19.26 3.14
CA VAL A 121 -3.54 -18.66 4.15
C VAL A 121 -2.74 -18.07 5.30
N TYR A 122 -3.13 -16.87 5.73
CA TYR A 122 -2.71 -16.24 6.97
C TYR A 122 -3.92 -16.08 7.88
N GLN A 123 -3.75 -16.45 9.15
CA GLN A 123 -4.72 -16.18 10.22
C GLN A 123 -4.04 -15.36 11.31
N LYS A 124 -4.70 -14.29 11.74
CA LYS A 124 -4.28 -13.47 12.86
C LYS A 124 -4.48 -14.27 14.16
N LYS A 125 -3.48 -14.28 15.01
CA LYS A 125 -3.52 -14.92 16.33
C LYS A 125 -4.12 -14.00 17.38
#